data_AF-V2WSD0-F1
#
_entry.id   AF-V2WSD0-F1
#
_cell.length_a   1.000
_cell.length_b   1.000
_cell.length_c   1.000
_cell.angle_alpha   90.00
_cell.angle_beta   90.00
_cell.angle_gamma   90.00
#
_symmetry.space_group_name_H-M   'P 1'
#
loop_
_entity.id
_entity.type
_entity.pdbx_description
1 polymer ?
#
loop_
_entity_poly.entity_id
_entity_poly.type
_entity_poly.pdbx_seq_one_letter_code
_entity_poly.pdbx_strand_id
1 'polypeptide(L)'
;MPTEQLPLTRESVQAAHEVVKPYIHRTPVLTSLSINTIASTPQSAEALVGTPWEGRTPASPNLSLFFKCENFQKVGAFKARGAFHALGRLSEEEVRNGVVTHSSGNHAQALAYAARTRGITAHIVMPSISTPSKIAATKGYGANVIFSGSTAAERDVVAKEVIQKTGARFIPPYDHPDIILGQGTMALELEEQVKEIDVDGSGDSGRGLGLLDAVITPLGGGGMLSGVATALSGTGTRVFGAEPSFQGGDDGRRGLAESKRITHVSTLTIADGLRTPLGEINWSVISDTSKVQGVYSVGEEEIKKAMRLLLERLKVFVEPSSCVPLAVVLFDEDFRHECVKLGIRRLGIVLSGGNTTVEAIAKLFGEK
;
A
#
# COMPACT_ATOMS: atom_id res chain seq x y z
N MET A 1 -1.31 26.75 -17.99
CA MET A 1 -0.55 27.14 -16.77
C MET A 1 0.63 26.19 -16.65
N PRO A 2 1.85 26.63 -16.28
CA PRO A 2 2.95 25.69 -16.09
C PRO A 2 2.53 24.66 -15.05
N THR A 3 2.67 23.38 -15.36
CA THR A 3 2.42 22.25 -14.47
C THR A 3 3.49 22.21 -13.38
N GLU A 4 3.44 23.17 -12.47
CA GLU A 4 4.31 23.17 -11.30
C GLU A 4 3.96 21.95 -10.45
N GLN A 5 4.98 21.19 -10.10
CA GLN A 5 4.85 19.97 -9.31
C GLN A 5 4.34 20.35 -7.93
N LEU A 6 3.19 19.79 -7.53
CA LEU A 6 2.61 20.11 -6.22
C LEU A 6 3.55 19.67 -5.09
N PRO A 7 3.73 20.49 -4.05
CA PRO A 7 4.56 20.12 -2.93
C PRO A 7 3.91 18.97 -2.15
N LEU A 8 4.73 18.08 -1.58
CA LEU A 8 4.25 16.97 -0.75
C LEU A 8 3.87 17.47 0.65
N THR A 9 2.71 18.12 0.75
CA THR A 9 2.11 18.61 2.02
C THR A 9 0.71 18.04 2.23
N ARG A 10 0.20 18.09 3.47
CA ARG A 10 -1.17 17.66 3.79
C ARG A 10 -2.21 18.45 3.01
N GLU A 11 -2.02 19.75 2.83
CA GLU A 11 -2.93 20.62 2.05
C GLU A 11 -3.00 20.17 0.59
N SER A 12 -1.88 19.74 0.01
CA SER A 12 -1.86 19.20 -1.35
C SER A 12 -2.57 17.86 -1.44
N VAL A 13 -2.53 17.03 -0.38
CA VAL A 13 -3.34 15.79 -0.31
C VAL A 13 -4.83 16.11 -0.19
N GLN A 14 -5.20 17.13 0.59
CA GLN A 14 -6.60 17.58 0.70
C GLN A 14 -7.12 18.09 -0.64
N ALA A 15 -6.34 18.90 -1.36
CA ALA A 15 -6.68 19.33 -2.72
C ALA A 15 -6.79 18.14 -3.69
N ALA A 16 -5.86 17.17 -3.60
CA ALA A 16 -5.94 15.94 -4.37
C ALA A 16 -7.22 15.14 -4.08
N HIS A 17 -7.67 15.11 -2.83
CA HIS A 17 -8.89 14.41 -2.42
C HIS A 17 -10.13 14.95 -3.14
N GLU A 18 -10.30 16.28 -3.18
CA GLU A 18 -11.41 16.90 -3.88
C GLU A 18 -11.41 16.57 -5.39
N VAL A 19 -10.23 16.45 -6.01
CA VAL A 19 -10.10 16.06 -7.42
C VAL A 19 -10.52 14.61 -7.66
N VAL A 20 -10.16 13.68 -6.78
CA VAL A 20 -10.40 12.24 -7.00
C VAL A 20 -11.76 11.76 -6.49
N LYS A 21 -12.35 12.45 -5.52
CA LYS A 21 -13.59 12.07 -4.82
C LYS A 21 -14.74 11.63 -5.73
N PRO A 22 -15.01 12.24 -6.90
CA PRO A 22 -16.08 11.77 -7.80
C PRO A 22 -15.80 10.42 -8.47
N TYR A 23 -14.54 9.99 -8.51
CA TYR A 23 -14.09 8.85 -9.31
C TYR A 23 -13.72 7.62 -8.48
N ILE A 24 -13.54 7.80 -7.17
CA ILE A 24 -13.14 6.75 -6.23
C ILE A 24 -14.27 6.41 -5.26
N HIS A 25 -14.16 5.27 -4.59
CA HIS A 25 -14.98 4.94 -3.44
C HIS A 25 -14.35 5.52 -2.16
N ARG A 26 -15.16 6.14 -1.30
CA ARG A 26 -14.82 6.29 0.13
C ARG A 26 -14.93 4.90 0.75
N THR A 27 -13.83 4.17 0.77
CA THR A 27 -13.80 2.77 1.22
C THR A 27 -14.11 2.68 2.72
N PRO A 28 -14.73 1.58 3.19
CA PRO A 28 -15.07 1.44 4.59
C PRO A 28 -13.83 1.25 5.47
N VAL A 29 -14.01 1.55 6.76
CA VAL A 29 -13.11 1.13 7.83
C VAL A 29 -13.80 0.03 8.61
N LEU A 30 -13.20 -1.15 8.67
CA LEU A 30 -13.71 -2.27 9.45
C LEU A 30 -12.96 -2.39 10.79
N THR A 31 -13.58 -3.06 11.75
CA THR A 31 -12.97 -3.43 13.03
C THR A 31 -13.20 -4.91 13.30
N SER A 32 -12.42 -5.52 14.18
CA SER A 32 -12.63 -6.90 14.60
C SER A 32 -12.14 -7.11 16.03
N LEU A 33 -13.07 -7.33 16.96
CA LEU A 33 -12.73 -7.62 18.35
C LEU A 33 -11.83 -8.86 18.45
N SER A 34 -12.12 -9.91 17.68
CA SER A 34 -11.30 -11.12 17.69
C SER A 34 -9.86 -10.86 17.24
N ILE A 35 -9.64 -10.07 16.20
CA ILE A 35 -8.27 -9.75 15.76
C ILE A 35 -7.59 -8.79 16.74
N ASN A 36 -8.31 -7.83 17.34
CA ASN A 36 -7.79 -6.97 18.41
C ASN A 36 -7.27 -7.81 19.58
N THR A 37 -8.04 -8.80 20.05
CA THR A 37 -7.62 -9.72 21.11
C THR A 37 -6.36 -10.48 20.73
N ILE A 38 -6.31 -11.05 19.52
CA ILE A 38 -5.12 -11.78 19.04
C ILE A 38 -3.90 -10.86 19.00
N ALA A 39 -4.03 -9.67 18.41
CA ALA A 39 -2.93 -8.71 18.29
C ALA A 39 -2.45 -8.17 19.64
N SER A 40 -3.34 -8.10 20.64
CA SER A 40 -3.01 -7.65 22.00
C SER A 40 -2.49 -8.77 22.90
N THR A 41 -2.61 -10.03 22.48
CA THR A 41 -2.12 -11.18 23.24
C THR A 41 -0.59 -11.27 23.06
N PRO A 42 0.19 -11.42 24.14
CA PRO A 42 1.62 -11.68 24.03
C PRO A 42 1.89 -12.97 23.26
N GLN A 43 2.92 -12.98 22.42
CA GLN A 43 3.37 -14.22 21.79
C GLN A 43 3.90 -15.19 22.85
N SER A 44 3.78 -16.50 22.62
CA SER A 44 4.39 -17.50 23.51
C SER A 44 5.90 -17.55 23.32
N ALA A 45 6.65 -17.90 24.36
CA ALA A 45 8.11 -18.09 24.25
C ALA A 45 8.46 -19.10 23.15
N GLU A 46 7.65 -20.16 23.02
CA GLU A 46 7.76 -21.19 21.98
C GLU A 46 7.55 -20.62 20.57
N ALA A 47 6.75 -19.57 20.41
CA ALA A 47 6.54 -18.94 19.11
C ALA A 47 7.72 -18.07 18.67
N LEU A 48 8.55 -17.63 19.64
CA LEU A 48 9.75 -16.84 19.38
C LEU A 48 10.97 -17.71 19.06
N VAL A 49 10.92 -19.03 19.33
CA VAL A 49 12.03 -19.95 19.01
C VAL A 49 12.30 -19.94 17.51
N GLY A 50 13.57 -19.77 17.13
CA GLY A 50 14.01 -19.70 15.73
C GLY A 50 13.75 -18.34 15.05
N THR A 51 13.23 -17.35 15.79
CA THR A 51 13.06 -15.97 15.31
C THR A 51 14.20 -15.07 15.82
N PRO A 52 14.40 -13.86 15.26
CA PRO A 52 15.35 -12.87 15.82
C PRO A 52 15.06 -12.42 17.26
N TRP A 53 13.90 -12.80 17.81
CA TRP A 53 13.43 -12.43 19.14
C TRP A 53 13.45 -13.59 20.15
N GLU A 54 14.05 -14.73 19.79
CA GLU A 54 14.21 -15.87 20.69
C GLU A 54 14.84 -15.45 22.03
N GLY A 55 14.27 -15.92 23.14
CA GLY A 55 14.73 -15.62 24.49
C GLY A 55 14.36 -14.23 25.03
N ARG A 56 13.68 -13.38 24.24
CA ARG A 56 13.16 -12.09 24.71
C ARG A 56 11.82 -12.25 25.40
N THR A 57 11.50 -11.32 26.31
CA THR A 57 10.15 -11.20 26.86
C THR A 57 9.19 -10.66 25.77
N PRO A 58 8.11 -11.39 25.45
CA PRO A 58 7.14 -10.95 24.45
C PRO A 58 6.44 -9.64 24.84
N ALA A 59 6.21 -8.77 23.86
CA ALA A 59 5.46 -7.54 24.03
C ALA A 59 3.96 -7.83 24.29
N SER A 60 3.36 -6.99 25.14
CA SER A 60 1.94 -7.04 25.50
C SER A 60 1.22 -5.73 25.16
N PRO A 61 1.11 -5.35 23.87
CA PRO A 61 0.41 -4.14 23.48
C PRO A 61 -1.11 -4.28 23.70
N ASN A 62 -1.82 -3.16 23.83
CA ASN A 62 -3.28 -3.13 23.87
C ASN A 62 -3.79 -2.37 22.65
N LEU A 63 -4.23 -3.11 21.63
CA LEU A 63 -4.50 -2.58 20.29
C LEU A 63 -5.97 -2.73 19.90
N SER A 64 -6.54 -1.60 19.45
CA SER A 64 -7.76 -1.53 18.65
C SER A 64 -7.38 -1.26 17.20
N LEU A 65 -7.67 -2.23 16.33
CA LEU A 65 -7.28 -2.19 14.92
C LEU A 65 -8.43 -1.69 14.04
N PHE A 66 -8.07 -0.82 13.10
CA PHE A 66 -8.98 -0.22 12.12
C PHE A 66 -8.50 -0.53 10.71
N PHE A 67 -9.27 -1.29 9.95
CA PHE A 67 -8.85 -1.78 8.63
C PHE A 67 -9.39 -0.88 7.52
N LYS A 68 -8.54 -0.07 6.89
CA LYS A 68 -8.91 0.73 5.71
C LYS A 68 -8.96 -0.16 4.47
N CYS A 69 -10.15 -0.46 3.98
CA CYS A 69 -10.41 -1.49 2.97
C CYS A 69 -10.21 -1.01 1.52
N GLU A 70 -8.98 -0.70 1.13
CA GLU A 70 -8.67 -0.34 -0.27
C GLU A 70 -8.80 -1.51 -1.25
N ASN A 71 -8.96 -2.75 -0.77
CA ASN A 71 -9.41 -3.89 -1.56
C ASN A 71 -10.84 -3.71 -2.15
N PHE A 72 -11.65 -2.80 -1.60
CA PHE A 72 -12.96 -2.41 -2.15
C PHE A 72 -12.93 -1.15 -3.02
N GLN A 73 -11.74 -0.59 -3.26
CA GLN A 73 -11.61 0.54 -4.16
C GLN A 73 -11.95 0.14 -5.61
N LYS A 74 -12.18 1.12 -6.48
CA LYS A 74 -12.15 0.92 -7.93
C LYS A 74 -10.92 0.10 -8.32
N VAL A 75 -11.11 -0.80 -9.29
CA VAL A 75 -10.10 -1.78 -9.73
C VAL A 75 -9.57 -2.72 -8.65
N GLY A 76 -10.21 -2.79 -7.48
CA GLY A 76 -9.84 -3.69 -6.38
C GLY A 76 -8.57 -3.30 -5.63
N ALA A 77 -8.08 -2.06 -5.78
CA ALA A 77 -6.86 -1.59 -5.10
C ALA A 77 -6.76 -0.07 -4.99
N PHE A 78 -5.99 0.40 -4.01
CA PHE A 78 -5.75 1.83 -3.75
C PHE A 78 -5.22 2.63 -4.95
N LYS A 79 -4.57 1.95 -5.91
CA LYS A 79 -3.89 2.56 -7.06
C LYS A 79 -4.79 3.47 -7.89
N ALA A 80 -6.12 3.25 -7.86
CA ALA A 80 -7.09 4.13 -8.49
C ALA A 80 -6.91 5.59 -8.05
N ARG A 81 -6.64 5.84 -6.77
CA ARG A 81 -6.54 7.21 -6.22
C ARG A 81 -5.44 8.02 -6.89
N GLY A 82 -4.20 7.52 -6.86
CA GLY A 82 -3.08 8.19 -7.53
C GLY A 82 -3.23 8.24 -9.05
N ALA A 83 -3.77 7.20 -9.69
CA ALA A 83 -4.00 7.24 -11.14
C ALA A 83 -4.99 8.35 -11.54
N PHE A 84 -6.13 8.46 -10.84
CA PHE A 84 -7.09 9.53 -11.07
C PHE A 84 -6.54 10.92 -10.75
N HIS A 85 -5.75 11.06 -9.68
CA HIS A 85 -5.13 12.33 -9.35
C HIS A 85 -4.09 12.73 -10.40
N ALA A 86 -3.17 11.84 -10.77
CA ALA A 86 -2.14 12.09 -11.77
C ALA A 86 -2.74 12.49 -13.12
N LEU A 87 -3.74 11.75 -13.63
CA LEU A 87 -4.45 12.16 -14.85
C LEU A 87 -5.21 13.48 -14.66
N GLY A 88 -5.72 13.73 -13.44
CA GLY A 88 -6.34 15.00 -12.99
C GLY A 88 -5.50 16.23 -13.17
N ARG A 89 -4.18 16.07 -13.13
CA ARG A 89 -3.22 17.16 -13.17
C ARG A 89 -2.71 17.47 -14.57
N LEU A 90 -2.93 16.57 -15.53
CA LEU A 90 -2.47 16.76 -16.90
C LEU A 90 -3.45 17.62 -17.69
N SER A 91 -2.89 18.51 -18.51
CA SER A 91 -3.62 19.29 -19.50
C SER A 91 -4.03 18.45 -20.71
N GLU A 92 -5.02 18.93 -21.46
CA GLU A 92 -5.46 18.32 -22.73
C GLU A 92 -4.30 18.15 -23.73
N GLU A 93 -3.30 19.03 -23.71
CA GLU A 93 -2.11 18.90 -24.54
C GLU A 93 -1.22 17.73 -24.11
N GLU A 94 -1.02 17.55 -22.80
CA GLU A 94 -0.18 16.47 -22.25
C GLU A 94 -0.78 15.08 -22.46
N VAL A 95 -2.12 14.97 -22.51
CA VAL A 95 -2.82 13.69 -22.71
C VAL A 95 -3.30 13.48 -24.15
N ARG A 96 -3.07 14.43 -25.06
CA ARG A 96 -3.51 14.37 -26.47
C ARG A 96 -3.08 13.08 -27.17
N ASN A 97 -1.88 12.62 -26.85
CA ASN A 97 -1.27 11.41 -27.41
C ASN A 97 -1.48 10.16 -26.55
N GLY A 98 -2.35 10.26 -25.54
CA GLY A 98 -2.58 9.21 -24.57
C GLY A 98 -1.53 9.14 -23.47
N VAL A 99 -1.63 8.09 -22.67
CA VAL A 99 -0.75 7.82 -21.53
C VAL A 99 -0.18 6.41 -21.61
N VAL A 100 0.99 6.22 -20.99
CA VAL A 100 1.69 4.94 -20.98
C VAL A 100 2.25 4.63 -19.59
N THR A 101 2.20 3.35 -19.20
CA THR A 101 2.91 2.87 -18.01
C THR A 101 3.41 1.45 -18.23
N HIS A 102 4.28 0.99 -17.33
CA HIS A 102 4.61 -0.42 -17.20
C HIS A 102 4.18 -0.94 -15.83
N SER A 103 3.34 -1.97 -15.82
CA SER A 103 2.88 -2.62 -14.59
C SER A 103 2.28 -3.98 -14.91
N SER A 104 2.58 -4.99 -14.10
CA SER A 104 1.97 -6.31 -14.21
C SER A 104 0.63 -6.46 -13.47
N GLY A 105 0.12 -5.41 -12.80
CA GLY A 105 -1.03 -5.56 -11.90
C GLY A 105 -1.81 -4.30 -11.57
N ASN A 106 -1.86 -3.92 -10.28
CA ASN A 106 -2.84 -2.95 -9.78
C ASN A 106 -2.73 -1.56 -10.45
N HIS A 107 -1.53 -1.09 -10.76
CA HIS A 107 -1.35 0.20 -11.45
C HIS A 107 -1.78 0.15 -12.92
N ALA A 108 -1.56 -0.98 -13.60
CA ALA A 108 -2.04 -1.19 -14.97
C ALA A 108 -3.56 -1.03 -15.06
N GLN A 109 -4.29 -1.70 -14.15
CA GLN A 109 -5.75 -1.59 -14.10
C GLN A 109 -6.21 -0.18 -13.71
N ALA A 110 -5.58 0.43 -12.70
CA ALA A 110 -5.92 1.77 -12.23
C ALA A 110 -5.75 2.83 -13.32
N LEU A 111 -4.63 2.81 -14.04
CA LEU A 111 -4.38 3.75 -15.12
C LEU A 111 -5.33 3.51 -16.29
N ALA A 112 -5.55 2.25 -16.68
CA ALA A 112 -6.50 1.91 -17.75
C ALA A 112 -7.92 2.40 -17.42
N TYR A 113 -8.40 2.16 -16.20
CA TYR A 113 -9.71 2.60 -15.75
C TYR A 113 -9.82 4.14 -15.68
N ALA A 114 -8.80 4.82 -15.14
CA ALA A 114 -8.79 6.27 -15.05
C ALA A 114 -8.74 6.94 -16.43
N ALA A 115 -7.95 6.40 -17.36
CA ALA A 115 -7.86 6.89 -18.72
C ALA A 115 -9.17 6.70 -19.48
N ARG A 116 -9.79 5.51 -19.39
CA ARG A 116 -11.11 5.25 -19.98
C ARG A 116 -12.16 6.22 -19.46
N THR A 117 -12.18 6.48 -18.16
CA THR A 117 -13.14 7.40 -17.53
C THR A 117 -13.03 8.82 -18.09
N ARG A 118 -11.85 9.20 -18.59
CA ARG A 118 -11.55 10.52 -19.15
C ARG A 118 -11.49 10.56 -20.67
N GLY A 119 -11.77 9.45 -21.35
CA GLY A 119 -11.64 9.36 -22.81
C GLY A 119 -10.19 9.44 -23.32
N ILE A 120 -9.21 9.10 -22.49
CA ILE A 120 -7.78 9.12 -22.83
C ILE A 120 -7.35 7.72 -23.28
N THR A 121 -6.57 7.62 -24.36
CA THR A 121 -5.95 6.36 -24.78
C THR A 121 -4.90 5.91 -23.75
N ALA A 122 -5.01 4.68 -23.27
CA ALA A 122 -4.01 4.08 -22.36
C ALA A 122 -3.22 2.97 -23.05
N HIS A 123 -1.90 3.07 -23.00
CA HIS A 123 -0.96 2.02 -23.39
C HIS A 123 -0.34 1.38 -22.15
N ILE A 124 -0.54 0.07 -21.97
CA ILE A 124 -0.10 -0.62 -20.75
C ILE A 124 0.90 -1.71 -21.13
N VAL A 125 2.14 -1.51 -20.72
CA VAL A 125 3.21 -2.50 -20.88
C VAL A 125 3.15 -3.51 -19.75
N MET A 126 2.87 -4.77 -20.07
CA MET A 126 2.77 -5.88 -19.12
C MET A 126 3.74 -7.00 -19.49
N PRO A 127 4.39 -7.68 -18.52
CA PRO A 127 5.10 -8.93 -18.79
C PRO A 127 4.17 -9.96 -19.43
N SER A 128 4.66 -10.72 -20.41
CA SER A 128 3.91 -11.84 -21.02
C SER A 128 3.49 -12.90 -20.00
N ILE A 129 4.24 -13.02 -18.89
CA ILE A 129 3.97 -13.94 -17.77
C ILE A 129 2.97 -13.39 -16.74
N SER A 130 2.38 -12.20 -16.97
CA SER A 130 1.38 -11.64 -16.05
C SER A 130 0.17 -12.54 -15.93
N THR A 131 -0.50 -12.53 -14.77
CA THR A 131 -1.64 -13.43 -14.56
C THR A 131 -2.76 -13.13 -15.57
N PRO A 132 -3.41 -14.16 -16.14
CA PRO A 132 -4.46 -13.97 -17.16
C PRO A 132 -5.58 -13.04 -16.71
N SER A 133 -5.97 -13.10 -15.43
CA SER A 133 -6.99 -12.22 -14.86
C SER A 133 -6.58 -10.74 -14.86
N LYS A 134 -5.33 -10.42 -14.53
CA LYS A 134 -4.80 -9.04 -14.55
C LYS A 134 -4.73 -8.49 -15.98
N ILE A 135 -4.35 -9.32 -16.95
CA ILE A 135 -4.36 -8.97 -18.38
C ILE A 135 -5.79 -8.72 -18.86
N ALA A 136 -6.71 -9.64 -18.57
CA ALA A 136 -8.11 -9.55 -18.99
C ALA A 136 -8.81 -8.30 -18.41
N ALA A 137 -8.61 -8.02 -17.12
CA ALA A 137 -9.16 -6.82 -16.49
C ALA A 137 -8.63 -5.53 -17.14
N THR A 138 -7.31 -5.46 -17.39
CA THR A 138 -6.69 -4.30 -18.05
C THR A 138 -7.25 -4.07 -19.46
N LYS A 139 -7.40 -5.13 -20.26
CA LYS A 139 -8.05 -5.07 -21.58
C LYS A 139 -9.53 -4.70 -21.49
N GLY A 140 -10.25 -5.20 -20.49
CA GLY A 140 -11.66 -4.88 -20.24
C GLY A 140 -11.91 -3.39 -19.93
N TYR A 141 -10.89 -2.68 -19.46
CA TYR A 141 -10.91 -1.22 -19.33
C TYR A 141 -10.55 -0.48 -20.63
N GLY A 142 -10.40 -1.17 -21.76
CA GLY A 142 -10.15 -0.54 -23.06
C GLY A 142 -8.70 -0.11 -23.31
N ALA A 143 -7.75 -0.60 -22.50
CA ALA A 143 -6.35 -0.29 -22.69
C ALA A 143 -5.71 -1.09 -23.83
N ASN A 144 -4.79 -0.44 -24.53
CA ASN A 144 -3.86 -1.07 -25.46
C ASN A 144 -2.78 -1.80 -24.66
N VAL A 145 -2.94 -3.12 -24.47
CA VAL A 145 -1.95 -3.94 -23.75
C VAL A 145 -0.82 -4.35 -24.69
N ILE A 146 0.42 -3.97 -24.33
CA ILE A 146 1.65 -4.34 -25.04
C ILE A 146 2.46 -5.26 -24.14
N PHE A 147 2.97 -6.37 -24.69
CA PHE A 147 3.75 -7.32 -23.91
C PHE A 147 5.25 -7.00 -23.90
N SER A 148 5.88 -7.26 -22.76
CA SER A 148 7.34 -7.22 -22.57
C SER A 148 7.87 -8.54 -22.03
N GLY A 149 9.20 -8.62 -21.87
CA GLY A 149 9.85 -9.62 -21.02
C GLY A 149 9.49 -9.47 -19.54
N SER A 150 10.03 -10.37 -18.72
CA SER A 150 9.68 -10.52 -17.29
C SER A 150 10.48 -9.59 -16.36
N THR A 151 11.60 -9.07 -16.81
CA THR A 151 12.48 -8.19 -16.01
C THR A 151 12.00 -6.73 -16.04
N ALA A 152 12.46 -5.93 -15.07
CA ALA A 152 12.18 -4.49 -15.05
C ALA A 152 12.83 -3.77 -16.24
N ALA A 153 14.08 -4.11 -16.58
CA ALA A 153 14.78 -3.51 -17.70
C ALA A 153 14.07 -3.75 -19.05
N GLU A 154 13.56 -4.96 -19.28
CA GLU A 154 12.79 -5.27 -20.49
C GLU A 154 11.49 -4.48 -20.58
N ARG A 155 10.79 -4.29 -19.44
CA ARG A 155 9.59 -3.44 -19.38
C ARG A 155 9.90 -1.99 -19.73
N ASP A 156 10.99 -1.45 -19.19
CA ASP A 156 11.39 -0.06 -19.40
C ASP A 156 11.75 0.21 -20.86
N VAL A 157 12.41 -0.74 -21.52
CA VAL A 157 12.71 -0.66 -22.96
C VAL A 157 11.43 -0.58 -23.78
N VAL A 158 10.48 -1.50 -23.57
CA VAL A 158 9.21 -1.51 -24.31
C VAL A 158 8.38 -0.25 -24.02
N ALA A 159 8.37 0.24 -22.77
CA ALA A 159 7.70 1.49 -22.43
C ALA A 159 8.30 2.69 -23.17
N LYS A 160 9.64 2.77 -23.25
CA LYS A 160 10.32 3.82 -24.02
C LYS A 160 10.00 3.77 -25.51
N GLU A 161 9.93 2.57 -26.10
CA GLU A 161 9.52 2.42 -27.50
C GLU A 161 8.08 2.90 -27.74
N VAL A 162 7.15 2.58 -26.83
CA VAL A 162 5.77 3.06 -26.93
C VAL A 162 5.72 4.59 -26.83
N ILE A 163 6.46 5.19 -25.89
CA ILE A 163 6.57 6.65 -25.78
C ILE A 163 7.09 7.26 -27.08
N GLN A 164 8.16 6.72 -27.66
CA GLN A 164 8.73 7.20 -28.92
C GLN A 164 7.76 7.09 -30.09
N LYS A 165 6.98 6.00 -30.17
CA LYS A 165 6.03 5.75 -31.28
C LYS A 165 4.76 6.59 -31.18
N THR A 166 4.27 6.84 -29.98
CA THR A 166 2.95 7.43 -29.74
C THR A 166 3.01 8.89 -29.30
N GLY A 167 4.10 9.31 -28.65
CA GLY A 167 4.15 10.56 -27.91
C GLY A 167 3.38 10.54 -26.60
N ALA A 168 2.94 9.36 -26.12
CA ALA A 168 2.15 9.22 -24.90
C ALA A 168 2.95 9.62 -23.64
N ARG A 169 2.25 10.24 -22.68
CA ARG A 169 2.85 10.65 -21.41
C ARG A 169 3.05 9.46 -20.48
N PHE A 170 4.27 9.26 -20.01
CA PHE A 170 4.56 8.20 -19.03
C PHE A 170 4.00 8.55 -17.65
N ILE A 171 3.25 7.62 -17.05
CA ILE A 171 2.66 7.73 -15.71
C ILE A 171 3.30 6.70 -14.78
N PRO A 172 4.20 7.12 -13.86
CA PRO A 172 4.88 6.20 -12.96
C PRO A 172 3.93 5.46 -12.02
N PRO A 173 4.26 4.23 -11.59
CA PRO A 173 3.43 3.46 -10.67
C PRO A 173 3.50 3.94 -9.22
N TYR A 174 4.52 4.71 -8.82
CA TYR A 174 4.70 5.15 -7.44
C TYR A 174 5.58 6.38 -7.26
N ASP A 175 6.65 6.56 -8.03
CA ASP A 175 7.65 7.61 -7.79
C ASP A 175 7.31 8.92 -8.51
N HIS A 176 6.18 9.52 -8.13
CA HIS A 176 5.70 10.78 -8.71
C HIS A 176 4.81 11.52 -7.69
N PRO A 177 4.96 12.84 -7.47
CA PRO A 177 4.17 13.55 -6.47
C PRO A 177 2.68 13.45 -6.68
N ASP A 178 2.18 13.58 -7.92
CA ASP A 178 0.74 13.41 -8.14
C ASP A 178 0.25 11.98 -7.83
N ILE A 179 1.09 10.96 -7.99
CA ILE A 179 0.73 9.61 -7.56
C ILE A 179 0.64 9.58 -6.04
N ILE A 180 1.70 10.04 -5.35
CA ILE A 180 1.83 10.08 -3.88
C ILE A 180 0.67 10.83 -3.24
N LEU A 181 0.37 12.04 -3.70
CA LEU A 181 -0.70 12.88 -3.21
C LEU A 181 -2.06 12.21 -3.35
N GLY A 182 -2.34 11.60 -4.51
CA GLY A 182 -3.57 10.84 -4.71
C GLY A 182 -3.67 9.64 -3.77
N GLN A 183 -2.58 8.89 -3.56
CA GLN A 183 -2.62 7.77 -2.61
C GLN A 183 -2.89 8.24 -1.18
N GLY A 184 -2.31 9.35 -0.76
CA GLY A 184 -2.48 9.92 0.58
C GLY A 184 -3.92 10.23 0.97
N THR A 185 -4.82 10.42 -0.01
CA THR A 185 -6.24 10.71 0.24
C THR A 185 -6.94 9.65 1.09
N MET A 186 -6.47 8.39 1.06
CA MET A 186 -7.04 7.33 1.90
C MET A 186 -6.83 7.58 3.40
N ALA A 187 -5.75 8.26 3.77
CA ALA A 187 -5.42 8.54 5.16
C ALA A 187 -6.33 9.64 5.74
N LEU A 188 -6.71 10.62 4.93
CA LEU A 188 -7.70 11.63 5.31
C LEU A 188 -9.04 10.98 5.65
N GLU A 189 -9.50 10.07 4.77
CA GLU A 189 -10.73 9.31 5.00
C GLU A 189 -10.62 8.41 6.23
N LEU A 190 -9.50 7.72 6.42
CA LEU A 190 -9.27 6.86 7.58
C LEU A 190 -9.30 7.66 8.90
N GLU A 191 -8.61 8.80 8.95
CA GLU A 191 -8.58 9.67 10.13
C GLU A 191 -9.98 10.19 10.49
N GLU A 192 -10.79 10.55 9.48
CA GLU A 192 -12.18 10.98 9.66
C GLU A 192 -13.06 9.81 10.16
N GLN A 193 -13.01 8.66 9.48
CA GLN A 193 -13.83 7.49 9.81
C GLN A 193 -13.52 6.93 11.20
N VAL A 194 -12.26 6.96 11.65
CA VAL A 194 -11.89 6.48 12.99
C VAL A 194 -12.44 7.37 14.10
N LYS A 195 -12.63 8.68 13.86
CA LYS A 195 -13.28 9.59 14.81
C LYS A 195 -14.77 9.27 14.97
N GLU A 196 -15.40 8.74 13.92
CA GLU A 196 -16.81 8.34 13.90
C GLU A 196 -17.05 6.97 14.57
N ILE A 197 -16.03 6.11 14.66
CA ILE A 197 -16.15 4.77 15.24
C ILE A 197 -15.86 4.82 16.74
N ASP A 198 -16.93 4.62 17.51
CA ASP A 198 -16.83 4.24 18.91
C ASP A 198 -16.47 2.75 19.00
N VAL A 199 -15.25 2.45 19.46
CA VAL A 199 -14.79 1.08 19.67
C VAL A 199 -14.83 0.70 21.15
N ASP A 200 -15.21 1.63 22.01
CA ASP A 200 -14.91 1.57 23.42
C ASP A 200 -16.18 1.35 24.25
N GLY A 201 -16.63 0.10 24.30
CA GLY A 201 -17.30 -0.44 25.49
C GLY A 201 -16.38 -0.52 26.73
N SER A 202 -15.22 0.16 26.71
CA SER A 202 -14.12 0.05 27.67
C SER A 202 -14.20 1.04 28.83
N GLY A 203 -15.21 1.91 28.87
CA GLY A 203 -15.40 2.84 29.98
C GLY A 203 -14.30 3.91 30.11
N ASP A 204 -13.43 4.09 29.11
CA ASP A 204 -12.46 5.18 29.07
C ASP A 204 -13.16 6.48 28.65
N SER A 205 -14.01 7.00 29.53
CA SER A 205 -14.68 8.31 29.39
C SER A 205 -13.71 9.50 29.51
N GLY A 206 -12.39 9.25 29.59
CA GLY A 206 -11.36 10.26 29.81
C GLY A 206 -10.64 10.72 28.55
N ARG A 207 -10.62 9.92 27.47
CA ARG A 207 -10.12 10.32 26.14
C ARG A 207 -11.31 10.40 25.18
N GLY A 208 -11.94 11.57 25.08
CA GLY A 208 -13.07 11.79 24.16
C GLY A 208 -12.77 11.32 22.72
N LEU A 209 -13.81 10.88 22.00
CA LEU A 209 -13.83 10.48 20.57
C LEU A 209 -12.43 10.30 19.97
N GLY A 210 -11.84 9.12 20.18
CA GLY A 210 -10.39 8.93 20.14
C GLY A 210 -9.74 9.17 18.78
N LEU A 211 -8.71 10.03 18.78
CA LEU A 211 -7.78 10.23 17.65
C LEU A 211 -7.08 8.92 17.27
N LEU A 212 -6.69 8.80 16.00
CA LEU A 212 -5.88 7.69 15.50
C LEU A 212 -4.43 7.86 15.99
N ASP A 213 -3.87 6.86 16.69
CA ASP A 213 -2.51 6.99 17.24
C ASP A 213 -1.44 6.73 16.18
N ALA A 214 -1.70 5.76 15.30
CA ALA A 214 -0.78 5.32 14.27
C ALA A 214 -1.48 4.70 13.06
N VAL A 215 -0.78 4.67 11.92
CA VAL A 215 -1.14 3.92 10.71
C VAL A 215 0.05 3.10 10.24
N ILE A 216 -0.19 1.85 9.86
CA ILE A 216 0.79 0.99 9.19
C ILE A 216 0.30 0.60 7.80
N THR A 217 1.19 0.72 6.81
CA THR A 217 0.89 0.47 5.39
C THR A 217 1.86 -0.53 4.78
N PRO A 218 1.45 -1.32 3.77
CA PRO A 218 2.38 -2.16 3.05
C PRO A 218 3.33 -1.29 2.23
N LEU A 219 4.59 -1.69 2.17
CA LEU A 219 5.65 -0.96 1.51
C LEU A 219 6.21 -1.80 0.35
N GLY A 220 6.09 -1.24 -0.84
CA GLY A 220 6.83 -1.65 -2.05
C GLY A 220 7.62 -0.44 -2.52
N GLY A 221 7.35 0.09 -3.72
CA GLY A 221 8.06 1.28 -4.23
C GLY A 221 7.84 2.61 -3.47
N GLY A 222 7.04 2.62 -2.40
CA GLY A 222 6.93 3.73 -1.44
C GLY A 222 5.73 4.67 -1.61
N GLY A 223 5.10 4.74 -2.79
CA GLY A 223 4.10 5.78 -3.08
C GLY A 223 2.87 5.80 -2.15
N MET A 224 2.44 4.64 -1.62
CA MET A 224 1.37 4.61 -0.61
C MET A 224 1.86 5.17 0.73
N LEU A 225 2.94 4.60 1.27
CA LEU A 225 3.50 5.00 2.56
C LEU A 225 3.84 6.49 2.58
N SER A 226 4.51 6.99 1.53
CA SER A 226 4.81 8.42 1.38
C SER A 226 3.54 9.26 1.34
N GLY A 227 2.49 8.82 0.64
CA GLY A 227 1.22 9.54 0.57
C GLY A 227 0.53 9.62 1.93
N VAL A 228 0.49 8.51 2.66
CA VAL A 228 -0.08 8.44 4.02
C VAL A 228 0.73 9.29 5.01
N ALA A 229 2.06 9.22 4.94
CA ALA A 229 2.96 10.03 5.77
C ALA A 229 2.81 11.52 5.49
N THR A 230 2.72 11.92 4.22
CA THR A 230 2.44 13.31 3.83
C THR A 230 1.06 13.76 4.33
N ALA A 231 0.03 12.93 4.17
CA ALA A 231 -1.32 13.24 4.62
C ALA A 231 -1.39 13.45 6.13
N LEU A 232 -0.69 12.62 6.93
CA LEU A 232 -0.76 12.63 8.39
C LEU A 232 0.32 13.50 9.06
N SER A 233 1.22 14.10 8.28
CA SER A 233 2.26 14.98 8.78
C SER A 233 1.66 16.14 9.60
N GLY A 234 2.22 16.39 10.78
CA GLY A 234 1.75 17.44 11.70
C GLY A 234 0.47 17.14 12.48
N THR A 235 -0.18 15.99 12.27
CA THR A 235 -1.43 15.65 12.99
C THR A 235 -1.22 15.01 14.36
N GLY A 236 -0.01 14.53 14.64
CA GLY A 236 0.29 13.68 15.79
C GLY A 236 0.07 12.17 15.54
N THR A 237 -0.56 11.79 14.43
CA THR A 237 -0.69 10.38 14.02
C THR A 237 0.64 9.87 13.48
N ARG A 238 1.14 8.75 14.02
CA ARG A 238 2.41 8.14 13.59
C ARG A 238 2.21 7.28 12.35
N VAL A 239 3.24 7.14 11.52
CA VAL A 239 3.17 6.34 10.29
C VAL A 239 4.30 5.32 10.23
N PHE A 240 3.96 4.09 9.88
CA PHE A 240 4.87 2.94 9.79
C PHE A 240 4.73 2.20 8.45
N GLY A 241 5.83 1.61 7.99
CA GLY A 241 5.86 0.74 6.80
C GLY A 241 5.99 -0.74 7.18
N ALA A 242 5.48 -1.62 6.31
CA ALA A 242 5.56 -3.07 6.46
C ALA A 242 6.00 -3.74 5.16
N GLU A 243 7.07 -4.52 5.19
CA GLU A 243 7.68 -5.18 4.01
C GLU A 243 7.76 -6.71 4.19
N PRO A 244 7.76 -7.48 3.08
CA PRO A 244 8.14 -8.89 3.12
C PRO A 244 9.66 -9.04 3.22
N SER A 245 10.18 -9.87 4.14
CA SER A 245 11.62 -10.07 4.32
C SER A 245 12.25 -11.03 3.30
N PHE A 246 11.45 -11.87 2.64
CA PHE A 246 11.95 -12.93 1.77
C PHE A 246 12.82 -12.40 0.62
N GLN A 247 14.02 -12.95 0.47
CA GLN A 247 15.01 -12.58 -0.56
C GLN A 247 15.32 -11.07 -0.62
N GLY A 248 15.26 -10.37 0.52
CA GLY A 248 15.54 -8.95 0.57
C GLY A 248 14.43 -8.07 -0.02
N GLY A 249 13.17 -8.52 0.07
CA GLY A 249 12.00 -7.68 -0.23
C GLY A 249 11.76 -6.55 0.78
N ASP A 250 12.62 -6.42 1.79
CA ASP A 250 12.60 -5.42 2.86
C ASP A 250 13.67 -4.33 2.67
N ASP A 251 13.75 -3.80 1.44
CA ASP A 251 14.74 -2.80 1.06
C ASP A 251 14.55 -1.45 1.76
N GLY A 252 13.31 -1.07 2.09
CA GLY A 252 13.03 0.12 2.87
C GLY A 252 13.57 0.00 4.30
N ARG A 253 13.29 -1.10 4.99
CA ARG A 253 13.80 -1.37 6.36
C ARG A 253 15.32 -1.37 6.39
N ARG A 254 15.96 -2.12 5.50
CA ARG A 254 17.43 -2.20 5.42
C ARG A 254 18.04 -0.87 5.02
N GLY A 255 17.42 -0.19 4.05
CA GLY A 255 17.86 1.13 3.62
C GLY A 255 17.82 2.16 4.75
N LEU A 256 16.79 2.17 5.59
CA LEU A 256 16.72 3.04 6.77
C LEU A 256 17.83 2.73 7.79
N ALA A 257 18.06 1.44 8.07
CA ALA A 257 19.14 1.02 8.97
C ALA A 257 20.53 1.44 8.45
N GLU A 258 20.73 1.41 7.14
CA GLU A 258 21.97 1.82 6.46
C GLU A 258 22.01 3.32 6.12
N SER A 259 20.94 4.08 6.41
CA SER A 259 20.76 5.48 6.00
C SER A 259 20.99 5.71 4.49
N LYS A 260 20.64 4.72 3.66
CA LYS A 260 20.89 4.72 2.22
C LYS A 260 19.80 3.98 1.44
N ARG A 261 19.28 4.62 0.39
CA ARG A 261 18.32 3.98 -0.52
C ARG A 261 18.94 2.77 -1.22
N ILE A 262 18.33 1.61 -1.04
CA ILE A 262 18.62 0.41 -1.83
C ILE A 262 17.87 0.53 -3.16
N THR A 263 18.60 0.45 -4.28
CA THR A 263 18.06 0.75 -5.61
C THR A 263 17.68 -0.49 -6.42
N HIS A 264 17.94 -1.68 -5.86
CA HIS A 264 17.69 -2.95 -6.52
C HIS A 264 17.10 -3.97 -5.56
N VAL A 265 16.03 -4.62 -5.99
CA VAL A 265 15.33 -5.69 -5.28
C VAL A 265 15.02 -6.81 -6.25
N SER A 266 15.32 -8.04 -5.84
CA SER A 266 14.99 -9.25 -6.59
C SER A 266 14.45 -10.30 -5.62
N THR A 267 13.13 -10.36 -5.51
CA THR A 267 12.43 -11.26 -4.59
C THR A 267 11.27 -11.95 -5.28
N LEU A 268 10.98 -13.18 -4.85
CA LEU A 268 9.83 -13.98 -5.26
C LEU A 268 8.76 -14.12 -4.17
N THR A 269 8.78 -13.25 -3.14
CA THR A 269 7.77 -13.20 -2.07
C THR A 269 6.34 -13.30 -2.60
N ILE A 270 5.45 -14.02 -1.90
CA ILE A 270 4.02 -14.12 -2.23
C ILE A 270 3.32 -12.75 -2.28
N ALA A 271 3.88 -11.73 -1.61
CA ALA A 271 3.42 -10.35 -1.69
C ALA A 271 3.86 -9.67 -3.01
N ASP A 272 3.30 -10.11 -4.14
CA ASP A 272 3.74 -9.72 -5.49
C ASP A 272 3.70 -8.20 -5.76
N GLY A 273 2.79 -7.48 -5.11
CA GLY A 273 2.68 -6.02 -5.20
C GLY A 273 3.82 -5.23 -4.54
N LEU A 274 4.71 -5.89 -3.79
CA LEU A 274 5.78 -5.26 -2.99
C LEU A 274 7.19 -5.59 -3.50
N ARG A 275 7.30 -6.17 -4.71
CA ARG A 275 8.59 -6.62 -5.29
C ARG A 275 9.35 -5.52 -6.03
N THR A 276 9.30 -4.28 -5.56
CA THR A 276 9.88 -3.11 -6.24
C THR A 276 10.70 -2.28 -5.27
N PRO A 277 11.90 -1.80 -5.67
CA PRO A 277 12.70 -0.94 -4.82
C PRO A 277 12.01 0.40 -4.58
N LEU A 278 12.33 1.06 -3.47
CA LEU A 278 11.86 2.42 -3.19
C LEU A 278 12.23 3.42 -4.29
N GLY A 279 11.25 4.23 -4.66
CA GLY A 279 11.44 5.43 -5.48
C GLY A 279 12.32 6.47 -4.79
N GLU A 280 12.91 7.37 -5.56
CA GLU A 280 13.78 8.43 -5.03
C GLU A 280 12.98 9.49 -4.26
N ILE A 281 11.85 9.93 -4.80
CA ILE A 281 10.96 10.89 -4.14
C ILE A 281 10.37 10.23 -2.89
N ASN A 282 9.94 8.98 -3.03
CA ASN A 282 9.37 8.25 -1.91
C ASN A 282 10.38 8.05 -0.77
N TRP A 283 11.65 7.75 -1.10
CA TRP A 283 12.73 7.67 -0.13
C TRP A 283 12.91 8.98 0.64
N SER A 284 12.89 10.13 -0.04
CA SER A 284 13.03 11.43 0.66
C SER A 284 11.94 11.69 1.71
N VAL A 285 10.74 11.11 1.53
CA VAL A 285 9.65 11.15 2.52
C VAL A 285 9.84 10.08 3.60
N ILE A 286 10.24 8.87 3.21
CA ILE A 286 10.33 7.71 4.11
C ILE A 286 11.54 7.79 5.04
N SER A 287 12.66 8.37 4.59
CA SER A 287 13.86 8.57 5.41
C SER A 287 13.74 9.76 6.38
N ASP A 288 12.69 10.56 6.25
CA ASP A 288 12.38 11.65 7.18
C ASP A 288 11.64 11.07 8.39
N THR A 289 12.35 10.95 9.51
CA THR A 289 11.83 10.37 10.76
C THR A 289 10.71 11.20 11.40
N SER A 290 10.53 12.45 10.98
CA SER A 290 9.38 13.26 11.39
C SER A 290 8.08 12.84 10.68
N LYS A 291 8.19 12.07 9.58
CA LYS A 291 7.07 11.61 8.76
C LYS A 291 6.82 10.10 8.88
N VAL A 292 7.88 9.29 8.86
CA VAL A 292 7.79 7.82 9.00
C VAL A 292 8.65 7.39 10.18
N GLN A 293 8.02 6.76 11.18
CA GLN A 293 8.70 6.40 12.44
C GLN A 293 9.49 5.11 12.35
N GLY A 294 9.15 4.23 11.41
CA GLY A 294 9.85 2.96 11.23
C GLY A 294 9.26 2.12 10.11
N VAL A 295 10.07 1.19 9.62
CA VAL A 295 9.66 0.15 8.67
C VAL A 295 10.06 -1.19 9.25
N TYR A 296 9.15 -2.15 9.22
CA TYR A 296 9.31 -3.47 9.81
C TYR A 296 9.05 -4.54 8.75
N SER A 297 9.49 -5.78 9.01
CA SER A 297 9.36 -6.83 8.01
C SER A 297 8.98 -8.19 8.56
N VAL A 298 8.35 -8.99 7.71
CA VAL A 298 7.82 -10.32 8.05
C VAL A 298 8.08 -11.32 6.93
N GLY A 299 8.21 -12.58 7.30
CA GLY A 299 8.36 -13.71 6.40
C GLY A 299 7.06 -14.22 5.79
N GLU A 300 7.20 -15.15 4.86
CA GLU A 300 6.11 -15.66 4.02
C GLU A 300 5.02 -16.37 4.84
N GLU A 301 5.40 -17.14 5.86
CA GLU A 301 4.44 -17.89 6.69
C GLU A 301 3.60 -16.97 7.57
N GLU A 302 4.16 -15.85 8.03
CA GLU A 302 3.46 -14.83 8.81
C GLU A 302 2.44 -14.09 7.94
N ILE A 303 2.81 -13.77 6.68
CA ILE A 303 1.90 -13.20 5.70
C ILE A 303 0.72 -14.14 5.44
N LYS A 304 0.96 -15.46 5.28
CA LYS A 304 -0.12 -16.47 5.12
C LYS A 304 -1.03 -16.55 6.35
N LYS A 305 -0.46 -16.55 7.56
CA LYS A 305 -1.24 -16.56 8.81
C LYS A 305 -2.13 -15.33 8.94
N ALA A 306 -1.59 -14.14 8.65
CA ALA A 306 -2.37 -12.90 8.64
C ALA A 306 -3.47 -12.92 7.55
N MET A 307 -3.15 -13.42 6.36
CA MET A 307 -4.12 -13.58 5.28
C MET A 307 -5.28 -14.50 5.68
N ARG A 308 -4.99 -15.61 6.36
CA ARG A 308 -6.02 -16.52 6.90
C ARG A 308 -6.94 -15.79 7.87
N LEU A 309 -6.42 -14.99 8.79
CA LEU A 309 -7.24 -14.20 9.72
C LEU A 309 -8.12 -13.17 9.00
N LEU A 310 -7.60 -12.48 8.00
CA LEU A 310 -8.38 -11.52 7.21
C LEU A 310 -9.53 -12.20 6.46
N LEU A 311 -9.28 -13.38 5.87
CA LEU A 311 -10.30 -14.17 5.18
C LEU A 311 -11.32 -14.78 6.16
N GLU A 312 -10.87 -15.37 7.27
CA GLU A 312 -11.71 -16.17 8.16
C GLU A 312 -12.39 -15.36 9.27
N ARG A 313 -11.80 -14.26 9.74
CA ARG A 313 -12.32 -13.44 10.85
C ARG A 313 -12.86 -12.10 10.39
N LEU A 314 -12.16 -11.41 9.49
CA LEU A 314 -12.61 -10.13 8.94
C LEU A 314 -13.53 -10.29 7.72
N LYS A 315 -13.54 -11.47 7.09
CA LYS A 315 -14.38 -11.83 5.92
C LYS A 315 -14.13 -10.94 4.71
N VAL A 316 -12.88 -10.52 4.50
CA VAL A 316 -12.48 -9.70 3.36
C VAL A 316 -11.61 -10.48 2.39
N PHE A 317 -11.87 -10.31 1.10
CA PHE A 317 -11.02 -10.85 0.03
C PHE A 317 -9.84 -9.89 -0.19
N VAL A 318 -8.62 -10.36 0.07
CA VAL A 318 -7.39 -9.57 0.04
C VAL A 318 -6.28 -10.33 -0.69
N GLU A 319 -5.37 -9.61 -1.32
CA GLU A 319 -4.13 -10.18 -1.87
C GLU A 319 -3.02 -10.23 -0.81
N PRO A 320 -1.97 -11.08 -0.97
CA PRO A 320 -0.95 -11.25 0.07
C PRO A 320 -0.23 -9.95 0.47
N SER A 321 0.01 -9.02 -0.48
CA SER A 321 0.61 -7.71 -0.18
C SER A 321 -0.18 -6.88 0.84
N SER A 322 -1.51 -7.02 0.85
CA SER A 322 -2.38 -6.33 1.82
C SER A 322 -2.31 -6.92 3.23
N CYS A 323 -1.76 -8.12 3.37
CA CYS A 323 -1.70 -8.84 4.64
C CYS A 323 -0.44 -8.51 5.44
N VAL A 324 0.59 -7.98 4.78
CA VAL A 324 1.92 -7.68 5.36
C VAL A 324 1.84 -6.76 6.59
N PRO A 325 1.03 -5.68 6.61
CA PRO A 325 0.94 -4.82 7.79
C PRO A 325 0.33 -5.54 9.00
N LEU A 326 -0.72 -6.34 8.79
CA LEU A 326 -1.29 -7.14 9.88
C LEU A 326 -0.29 -8.19 10.35
N ALA A 327 0.46 -8.82 9.45
CA ALA A 327 1.52 -9.75 9.83
C ALA A 327 2.57 -9.07 10.71
N VAL A 328 3.04 -7.86 10.37
CA VAL A 328 3.96 -7.08 11.24
C VAL A 328 3.35 -6.86 12.62
N VAL A 329 2.09 -6.40 12.69
CA VAL A 329 1.38 -6.16 13.96
C VAL A 329 1.30 -7.40 14.84
N LEU A 330 1.15 -8.57 14.23
CA LEU A 330 0.98 -9.84 14.93
C LEU A 330 2.31 -10.48 15.35
N PHE A 331 3.35 -10.38 14.52
CA PHE A 331 4.52 -11.26 14.63
C PHE A 331 5.85 -10.52 14.84
N ASP A 332 5.98 -9.27 14.39
CA ASP A 332 7.22 -8.50 14.58
C ASP A 332 7.30 -7.93 16.00
N GLU A 333 8.14 -8.52 16.85
CA GLU A 333 8.24 -8.11 18.25
C GLU A 333 8.86 -6.72 18.43
N ASP A 334 9.73 -6.26 17.51
CA ASP A 334 10.28 -4.90 17.61
C ASP A 334 9.17 -3.86 17.38
N PHE A 335 8.27 -4.08 16.40
CA PHE A 335 7.09 -3.25 16.20
C PHE A 335 6.14 -3.30 17.40
N ARG A 336 5.91 -4.50 17.96
CA ARG A 336 5.00 -4.67 19.10
C ARG A 336 5.53 -3.99 20.36
N HIS A 337 6.84 -4.07 20.62
CA HIS A 337 7.50 -3.31 21.70
C HIS A 337 7.43 -1.81 21.45
N GLU A 338 7.61 -1.36 20.20
CA GLU A 338 7.48 0.05 19.85
C GLU A 338 6.04 0.55 20.09
N CYS A 339 5.02 -0.25 19.82
CA CYS A 339 3.63 0.06 20.17
C CYS A 339 3.44 0.30 21.67
N VAL A 340 4.02 -0.57 22.51
CA VAL A 340 3.98 -0.41 23.98
C VAL A 340 4.69 0.87 24.40
N LYS A 341 5.92 1.08 23.92
CA LYS A 341 6.78 2.23 24.25
C LYS A 341 6.15 3.56 23.85
N LEU A 342 5.50 3.62 22.70
CA LEU A 342 4.85 4.83 22.19
C LEU A 342 3.41 5.00 22.69
N GLY A 343 2.88 4.01 23.43
CA GLY A 343 1.52 4.02 23.92
C GLY A 343 0.46 3.97 22.81
N ILE A 344 0.77 3.31 21.69
CA ILE A 344 -0.16 3.14 20.56
C ILE A 344 -1.29 2.21 21.00
N ARG A 345 -2.54 2.69 20.91
CA ARG A 345 -3.74 1.90 21.15
C ARG A 345 -4.61 1.79 19.90
N ARG A 346 -4.85 2.89 19.19
CA ARG A 346 -5.70 2.96 17.99
C ARG A 346 -4.82 2.92 16.74
N LEU A 347 -4.73 1.75 16.11
CA LEU A 347 -3.84 1.49 14.97
C LEU A 347 -4.62 1.24 13.68
N GLY A 348 -4.41 2.09 12.69
CA GLY A 348 -4.92 1.94 11.34
C GLY A 348 -4.07 0.96 10.54
N ILE A 349 -4.70 0.01 9.87
CA ILE A 349 -4.08 -0.97 8.98
C ILE A 349 -4.65 -0.76 7.58
N VAL A 350 -3.81 -0.52 6.58
CA VAL A 350 -4.25 -0.38 5.19
C VAL A 350 -4.27 -1.72 4.49
N LEU A 351 -5.46 -2.18 4.08
CA LEU A 351 -5.64 -3.35 3.22
C LEU A 351 -5.59 -2.90 1.75
N SER A 352 -4.37 -2.87 1.18
CA SER A 352 -4.07 -2.15 -0.08
C SER A 352 -4.85 -2.60 -1.33
N GLY A 353 -5.30 -3.85 -1.38
CA GLY A 353 -5.85 -4.46 -2.59
C GLY A 353 -6.32 -5.90 -2.40
N GLY A 354 -7.14 -6.36 -3.34
CA GLY A 354 -7.76 -7.69 -3.36
C GLY A 354 -7.57 -8.46 -4.67
N ASN A 355 -6.63 -8.03 -5.53
CA ASN A 355 -6.47 -8.55 -6.89
C ASN A 355 -5.68 -9.86 -6.96
N THR A 356 -6.23 -10.89 -6.33
CA THR A 356 -5.81 -12.30 -6.44
C THR A 356 -6.97 -13.16 -6.93
N THR A 357 -6.78 -14.47 -7.09
CA THR A 357 -7.84 -15.41 -7.50
C THR A 357 -8.09 -16.46 -6.43
N VAL A 358 -9.28 -17.07 -6.45
CA VAL A 358 -9.62 -18.16 -5.54
C VAL A 358 -8.63 -19.32 -5.71
N GLU A 359 -8.21 -19.63 -6.93
CA GLU A 359 -7.24 -20.68 -7.23
C GLU A 359 -5.86 -20.34 -6.68
N ALA A 360 -5.43 -19.08 -6.76
CA ALA A 360 -4.17 -18.63 -6.18
C ALA A 360 -4.19 -18.72 -4.65
N ILE A 361 -5.30 -18.32 -4.01
CA ILE A 361 -5.49 -18.47 -2.56
C ILE A 361 -5.52 -19.96 -2.17
N ALA A 362 -6.29 -20.78 -2.89
CA ALA A 362 -6.38 -22.21 -2.64
C ALA A 362 -5.01 -22.87 -2.77
N LYS A 363 -4.21 -22.50 -3.77
CA LYS A 363 -2.83 -22.98 -3.93
C LYS A 363 -1.91 -22.54 -2.79
N LEU A 364 -2.09 -21.33 -2.24
CA LEU A 364 -1.30 -20.84 -1.10
C LEU A 364 -1.55 -21.64 0.18
N PHE A 365 -2.76 -22.16 0.36
CA PHE A 365 -3.18 -22.90 1.56
C PHE A 365 -3.36 -24.41 1.34
N GLY A 366 -3.21 -24.89 0.11
CA GLY A 366 -3.31 -26.31 -0.23
C GLY A 366 -2.15 -27.09 0.38
N GLU A 367 -2.44 -28.31 0.82
CA GLU A 367 -1.42 -29.26 1.22
C GLU A 367 -0.54 -29.60 0.00
N LYS A 368 0.77 -29.74 0.23
CA LYS A 368 1.72 -30.17 -0.82
C LYS A 368 1.71 -31.67 -0.98
#